data_AF-A0A314ZJ58-F1
#
_entry.id   AF-A0A314ZJ58-F1
#
_cell.length_a   1.000
_cell.length_b   1.000
_cell.length_c   1.000
_cell.angle_alpha   90.00
_cell.angle_beta   90.00
_cell.angle_gamma   90.00
#
_symmetry.space_group_name_H-M   'P 1'
#
loop_
_entity.id
_entity.type
_entity.pdbx_description
1 polymer ?
#
loop_
_entity_poly.entity_id
_entity_poly.type
_entity_poly.pdbx_seq_one_letter_code
_entity_poly.pdbx_strand_id
1 'polypeptide(L)'
;MEVKIADFGVSKILCPTSDACNSYVGTCAYMSPERFDPDTYGGNYNGYAGDIWSLGLTLTELYMGHFPLLPPGQKPDWAQLMCAICFGEPPSLPEGVSEEFRSFMECCVQKESEKRWTAAQLLTHPFVSTDPSQSVS
;
A
#
# COMPACT_ATOMS: atom_id res chain seq x y z
N MET A 1 -9.80 -20.77 -8.92
CA MET A 1 -10.52 -19.61 -8.35
C MET A 1 -10.10 -18.39 -9.14
N GLU A 2 -11.05 -17.62 -9.65
CA GLU A 2 -10.79 -16.39 -10.39
C GLU A 2 -10.88 -15.24 -9.38
N VAL A 3 -9.76 -14.60 -9.06
CA VAL A 3 -9.73 -13.42 -8.18
C VAL A 3 -10.13 -12.21 -9.03
N LYS A 4 -11.35 -11.70 -8.83
CA LYS A 4 -11.86 -10.49 -9.48
C LYS A 4 -11.71 -9.32 -8.52
N ILE A 5 -10.86 -8.35 -8.87
CA ILE A 5 -10.83 -7.06 -8.18
C ILE A 5 -12.12 -6.32 -8.56
N ALA A 6 -12.98 -6.08 -7.59
CA ALA A 6 -14.19 -5.31 -7.75
C ALA A 6 -14.18 -4.14 -6.77
N ASP A 7 -13.44 -3.08 -7.09
CA ASP A 7 -13.79 -1.72 -6.67
C ASP A 7 -13.09 -0.67 -7.57
N PHE A 8 -13.88 0.14 -8.27
CA PHE A 8 -13.45 1.29 -9.07
C PHE A 8 -14.11 2.59 -8.57
N GLY A 9 -14.44 2.69 -7.28
CA GLY A 9 -14.68 3.99 -6.62
C GLY A 9 -13.47 4.31 -5.76
N VAL A 10 -12.71 5.39 -5.93
CA VAL A 10 -13.16 6.78 -5.89
C VAL A 10 -12.15 7.66 -6.65
N SER A 11 -12.37 7.90 -7.94
CA SER A 11 -11.75 9.03 -8.64
C SER A 11 -12.49 10.32 -8.26
N LYS A 12 -12.19 10.91 -7.10
CA LYS A 12 -12.62 12.29 -6.80
C LYS A 12 -11.43 13.15 -6.42
N ILE A 13 -11.31 14.22 -7.19
CA ILE A 13 -10.45 15.38 -6.95
C ILE A 13 -10.69 15.88 -5.53
N LEU A 14 -9.61 15.98 -4.75
CA LEU A 14 -9.61 16.46 -3.36
C LEU A 14 -10.07 17.91 -3.30
N CYS A 15 -11.25 18.16 -2.73
CA CYS A 15 -11.60 19.47 -2.18
C CYS A 15 -11.10 19.55 -0.72
N PRO A 16 -10.41 20.62 -0.30
CA PRO A 16 -9.94 20.77 1.06
C PRO A 16 -11.08 21.32 1.91
N THR A 17 -11.83 20.45 2.58
CA THR A 17 -12.74 20.89 3.64
C THR A 17 -12.58 19.99 4.85
N SER A 18 -12.09 20.64 5.89
CA SER A 18 -11.87 20.21 7.26
C SER A 18 -13.19 19.84 7.93
N ASP A 19 -13.71 18.62 7.73
CA ASP A 19 -14.76 18.12 8.62
C ASP A 19 -14.69 16.60 8.80
N ALA A 20 -14.91 16.22 10.06
CA ALA A 20 -14.70 14.92 10.66
C ALA A 20 -15.24 13.73 9.85
N CYS A 21 -14.35 12.78 9.51
CA CYS A 21 -14.78 11.46 9.05
C CYS A 21 -13.82 10.38 9.53
N ASN A 22 -14.26 9.61 10.54
CA ASN A 22 -13.63 8.32 10.90
C ASN A 22 -13.56 7.36 9.70
N SER A 23 -14.45 7.51 8.70
CA SER A 23 -14.41 6.80 7.42
C SER A 23 -13.31 7.33 6.48
N TYR A 24 -13.01 8.62 6.54
CA TYR A 24 -11.97 9.26 5.73
C TYR A 24 -10.60 8.74 6.15
N VAL A 25 -10.34 8.64 7.45
CA VAL A 25 -9.08 8.08 7.98
C VAL A 25 -8.84 6.64 7.52
N GLY A 26 -9.89 5.82 7.45
CA GLY A 26 -9.80 4.43 6.97
C GLY A 26 -9.30 4.34 5.53
N THR A 27 -9.91 5.08 4.60
CA THR A 27 -9.45 5.14 3.20
C THR A 27 -8.12 5.90 3.08
N CYS A 28 -7.88 6.90 3.93
CA CYS A 28 -6.62 7.64 3.99
C CYS A 28 -5.44 6.78 4.42
N ALA A 29 -5.67 5.69 5.14
CA ALA A 29 -4.59 4.84 5.65
C ALA A 29 -3.77 4.19 4.52
N TYR A 30 -4.38 4.02 3.34
CA TYR A 30 -3.72 3.48 2.16
C TYR A 30 -3.15 4.57 1.24
N MET A 31 -3.22 5.84 1.62
CA MET A 31 -2.60 6.91 0.84
C MET A 31 -1.08 6.81 0.90
N SER A 32 -0.46 7.12 -0.23
CA SER A 32 0.98 7.14 -0.38
C SER A 32 1.61 8.41 0.23
N PRO A 33 2.89 8.37 0.62
CA PRO A 33 3.57 9.50 1.27
C PRO A 33 3.51 10.81 0.48
N GLU A 34 3.58 10.74 -0.86
CA GLU A 34 3.50 11.91 -1.74
C GLU A 34 2.13 12.60 -1.73
N ARG A 35 1.08 11.95 -1.23
CA ARG A 35 -0.23 12.61 -1.02
C ARG A 35 -0.23 13.51 0.20
N PHE A 36 0.63 13.23 1.18
CA PHE A 36 0.75 14.00 2.42
C PHE A 36 1.82 15.09 2.29
N ASP A 37 2.96 14.74 1.70
CA ASP A 37 4.08 15.66 1.48
C ASP A 37 4.60 15.47 0.03
N PRO A 38 3.98 16.15 -0.94
CA PRO A 38 4.37 16.06 -2.33
C PRO A 38 5.75 16.69 -2.62
N ASP A 39 6.21 17.62 -1.79
CA ASP A 39 7.50 18.28 -2.00
C ASP A 39 8.66 17.35 -1.63
N THR A 40 8.50 16.54 -0.58
CA THR A 40 9.53 15.59 -0.11
C THR A 40 9.48 14.24 -0.84
N TYR A 41 8.28 13.68 -1.07
CA TYR A 41 8.12 12.31 -1.60
C TYR A 41 7.55 12.27 -3.02
N GLY A 42 7.08 13.41 -3.51
CA GLY A 42 6.17 13.49 -4.65
C GLY A 42 6.76 13.91 -5.97
N GLY A 43 8.10 13.95 -6.13
CA GLY A 43 8.82 14.10 -7.41
C GLY A 43 7.96 14.66 -8.57
N ASN A 44 7.81 13.88 -9.65
CA ASN A 44 6.68 14.05 -10.57
C ASN A 44 5.51 13.17 -10.09
N TYR A 45 4.45 13.80 -9.58
CA TYR A 45 3.27 13.08 -9.09
C TYR A 45 2.78 12.01 -10.08
N ASN A 46 2.83 10.75 -9.66
CA ASN A 46 2.37 9.60 -10.44
C ASN A 46 1.29 8.84 -9.66
N GLY A 47 0.02 9.06 -10.04
CA GLY A 47 -1.12 8.39 -9.41
C GLY A 47 -1.01 6.86 -9.43
N TYR A 48 -0.43 6.28 -10.49
CA TYR A 48 -0.23 4.83 -10.59
C TYR A 48 0.76 4.32 -9.54
N ALA A 49 1.80 5.09 -9.20
CA ALA A 49 2.72 4.72 -8.12
C ALA A 49 2.03 4.77 -6.76
N GLY A 50 1.07 5.67 -6.57
CA GLY A 50 0.20 5.70 -5.40
C GLY A 50 -0.67 4.44 -5.28
N ASP A 51 -1.21 3.95 -6.40
CA ASP A 51 -1.99 2.70 -6.43
C ASP A 51 -1.14 1.46 -6.10
N ILE A 52 0.15 1.46 -6.48
CA ILE A 52 1.07 0.38 -6.10
C ILE A 52 1.35 0.37 -4.59
N TRP A 53 1.47 1.55 -3.98
CA TRP A 53 1.62 1.66 -2.53
C TRP A 53 0.39 1.11 -1.80
N SER A 54 -0.81 1.53 -2.20
CA SER A 54 -2.06 1.08 -1.58
C SER A 54 -2.26 -0.42 -1.75
N LEU A 55 -1.88 -0.98 -2.91
CA LEU A 55 -1.86 -2.43 -3.15
C LEU A 55 -0.94 -3.16 -2.17
N GLY A 56 0.30 -2.69 -1.99
CA GLY A 56 1.25 -3.30 -1.07
C GLY A 56 0.77 -3.32 0.38
N LEU A 57 0.20 -2.20 0.85
CA LEU A 57 -0.41 -2.13 2.19
C LEU A 57 -1.61 -3.07 2.32
N THR A 58 -2.46 -3.14 1.31
CA THR A 58 -3.63 -4.05 1.30
C THR A 58 -3.20 -5.51 1.36
N LEU A 59 -2.22 -5.92 0.55
CA LEU A 59 -1.72 -7.30 0.56
C LEU A 59 -1.05 -7.67 1.89
N THR A 60 -0.31 -6.73 2.48
CA THR A 60 0.29 -6.92 3.80
C THR A 60 -0.79 -7.07 4.88
N GLU A 61 -1.82 -6.24 4.84
CA GLU A 61 -2.96 -6.33 5.76
C GLU A 61 -3.72 -7.64 5.61
N LEU A 62 -3.97 -8.10 4.37
CA LEU A 62 -4.61 -9.39 4.12
C LEU A 62 -3.79 -10.54 4.68
N TYR A 63 -2.45 -10.43 4.65
CA TYR A 63 -1.57 -11.43 5.24
C TYR A 63 -1.57 -11.38 6.79
N MET A 64 -1.49 -10.19 7.38
CA MET A 64 -1.40 -10.01 8.84
C MET A 64 -2.75 -10.09 9.56
N GLY A 65 -3.86 -9.84 8.85
CA GLY A 65 -5.20 -9.70 9.41
C GLY A 65 -5.47 -8.34 10.08
N HIS A 66 -4.53 -7.39 9.99
CA HIS A 66 -4.67 -6.03 10.51
C HIS A 66 -3.78 -5.05 9.71
N PHE A 67 -4.10 -3.77 9.77
CA PHE A 67 -3.32 -2.73 9.09
C PHE A 67 -1.85 -2.74 9.55
N PRO A 68 -0.86 -2.63 8.63
CA PRO A 68 0.51 -3.00 8.95
C PRO A 68 1.39 -1.83 9.45
N LEU A 69 0.96 -0.58 9.29
CA LEU A 69 1.73 0.59 9.75
C LEU A 69 1.33 1.07 11.15
N LEU A 70 0.26 0.51 11.73
CA LEU A 70 -0.25 0.93 13.03
C LEU A 70 -0.58 -0.30 13.90
N PRO A 71 -0.47 -0.18 15.24
CA PRO A 71 -0.88 -1.22 16.16
C PRO A 71 -2.33 -1.70 15.93
N PRO A 72 -2.60 -3.01 16.06
CA PRO A 72 -3.95 -3.56 15.92
C PRO A 72 -4.94 -2.87 16.86
N GLY A 73 -6.10 -2.50 16.33
CA GLY A 73 -7.18 -1.85 17.09
C GLY A 73 -6.97 -0.37 17.39
N GLN A 74 -5.84 0.22 16.96
CA GLN A 74 -5.63 1.66 17.07
C GLN A 74 -6.48 2.42 16.04
N LYS A 75 -7.13 3.49 16.49
CA LYS A 75 -7.80 4.47 15.64
C LYS A 75 -6.90 5.72 15.58
N PRO A 76 -6.04 5.85 14.55
CA PRO A 76 -5.15 6.99 14.46
C PRO A 76 -5.96 8.27 14.19
N ASP A 77 -5.47 9.40 14.69
CA ASP A 77 -5.83 10.70 14.12
C ASP A 77 -5.03 10.95 12.83
N TRP A 78 -5.33 12.07 12.15
CA TRP A 78 -4.67 12.42 10.89
C TRP A 78 -3.16 12.57 11.05
N ALA A 79 -2.69 13.18 12.13
CA ALA A 79 -1.27 13.45 12.35
C ALA A 79 -0.48 12.17 12.64
N GLN A 80 -1.03 11.27 13.44
CA GLN A 80 -0.46 9.94 13.69
C GLN A 80 -0.35 9.14 12.39
N LEU A 81 -1.38 9.21 11.55
CA LEU A 81 -1.39 8.51 10.27
C LEU A 81 -0.33 9.07 9.31
N MET A 82 -0.26 10.40 9.19
CA MET A 82 0.77 11.08 8.38
C MET A 82 2.17 10.71 8.86
N CYS A 83 2.41 10.71 10.18
CA CYS A 83 3.69 10.32 10.75
C CYS A 83 4.05 8.86 10.41
N ALA A 84 3.12 7.93 10.55
CA ALA A 84 3.36 6.52 10.20
C ALA A 84 3.67 6.36 8.70
N ILE A 85 2.92 7.04 7.82
CA ILE A 85 3.06 6.90 6.37
C ILE A 85 4.32 7.60 5.85
N CYS A 86 4.66 8.81 6.30
CA CYS A 86 5.82 9.55 5.80
C CYS A 86 7.12 9.17 6.51
N PHE A 87 7.09 9.04 7.83
CA PHE A 87 8.30 8.92 8.67
C PHE A 87 8.42 7.58 9.39
N GLY A 88 7.38 6.76 9.39
CA GLY A 88 7.40 5.43 10.00
C GLY A 88 8.27 4.44 9.21
N GLU A 89 8.79 3.45 9.93
CA GLU A 89 9.51 2.33 9.32
C GLU A 89 8.61 1.52 8.37
N PRO A 90 9.18 0.85 7.36
CA PRO A 90 8.45 -0.09 6.52
C PRO A 90 7.79 -1.18 7.38
N PRO A 91 6.60 -1.67 6.98
CA PRO A 91 5.91 -2.70 7.72
C PRO A 91 6.78 -3.96 7.80
N SER A 92 7.09 -4.38 9.03
CA SER A 92 7.90 -5.58 9.27
C SER A 92 7.04 -6.82 9.05
N LEU A 93 7.35 -7.59 8.01
CA LEU A 93 6.67 -8.85 7.70
C LEU A 93 7.05 -9.93 8.73
N PRO A 94 6.10 -10.77 9.21
CA PRO A 94 6.38 -11.81 10.20
C PRO A 94 7.42 -12.85 9.73
N GLU A 95 8.08 -13.49 10.69
CA GLU A 95 8.91 -14.67 10.42
C GLU A 95 8.02 -15.82 9.91
N GLY A 96 8.28 -16.32 8.70
CA GLY A 96 7.46 -17.34 8.03
C GLY A 96 6.83 -16.89 6.71
N VAL A 97 6.92 -15.60 6.38
CA VAL A 97 6.60 -15.07 5.05
C VAL A 97 7.60 -15.60 4.01
N SER A 98 7.11 -15.99 2.83
CA SER A 98 7.97 -16.43 1.73
C SER A 98 8.86 -15.28 1.25
N GLU A 99 10.10 -15.60 0.83
CA GLU A 99 11.03 -14.59 0.34
C GLU A 99 10.49 -13.85 -0.88
N GLU A 100 9.69 -14.53 -1.72
CA GLU A 100 9.04 -13.94 -2.87
C GLU A 100 7.98 -12.92 -2.48
N PHE A 101 7.17 -13.18 -1.45
CA PHE A 101 6.20 -12.20 -0.96
C PHE A 101 6.90 -10.99 -0.35
N ARG A 102 7.96 -11.21 0.44
CA ARG A 102 8.77 -10.13 1.01
C ARG A 102 9.36 -9.24 -0.08
N SER A 103 10.02 -9.84 -1.08
CA SER A 103 10.57 -9.12 -2.24
C SER A 103 9.49 -8.36 -3.00
N PHE A 104 8.31 -8.95 -3.19
CA PHE A 104 7.19 -8.28 -3.86
C PHE A 104 6.70 -7.06 -3.08
N MET A 105 6.58 -7.16 -1.76
CA MET A 105 6.21 -6.03 -0.89
C MET A 105 7.27 -4.92 -0.88
N GLU A 106 8.56 -5.28 -0.90
CA GLU A 106 9.65 -4.31 -1.01
C GLU A 106 9.60 -3.53 -2.33
N CYS A 107 9.13 -4.14 -3.43
CA CYS A 107 8.90 -3.42 -4.69
C CYS A 107 7.68 -2.48 -4.65
N CYS A 108 6.69 -2.76 -3.79
CA CYS A 108 5.44 -2.00 -3.71
C CYS A 108 5.50 -0.84 -2.71
N VAL A 109 6.03 -1.08 -1.50
CA VAL A 109 5.91 -0.19 -0.34
C VAL A 109 7.20 0.62 -0.14
N GLN A 110 7.55 1.43 -1.14
CA GLN A 110 8.69 2.36 -1.08
C GLN A 110 8.20 3.79 -0.80
N LYS A 111 8.91 4.53 0.06
CA LYS A 111 8.54 5.92 0.40
C LYS A 111 8.63 6.83 -0.83
N GLU A 112 9.76 6.73 -1.54
CA GLU A 112 9.97 7.43 -2.82
C GLU A 112 9.16 6.73 -3.92
N SER A 113 8.25 7.49 -4.54
CA SER A 113 7.35 6.98 -5.59
C SER A 113 8.09 6.43 -6.81
N GLU A 114 9.25 7.00 -7.16
CA GLU A 114 10.07 6.59 -8.31
C GLU A 114 10.77 5.24 -8.10
N LYS A 115 10.94 4.80 -6.85
CA LYS A 115 11.54 3.50 -6.51
C LYS A 115 10.53 2.36 -6.56
N ARG A 116 9.22 2.68 -6.60
CA ARG A 116 8.17 1.67 -6.71
C ARG A 116 8.16 1.08 -8.11
N TRP A 117 8.00 -0.23 -8.18
CA TRP A 117 7.81 -0.89 -9.47
C TRP A 117 6.45 -0.51 -10.06
N THR A 118 6.39 -0.41 -11.38
CA THR A 118 5.13 -0.26 -12.10
C THR A 118 4.33 -1.57 -12.06
N ALA A 119 3.01 -1.47 -12.27
CA ALA A 119 2.15 -2.65 -12.38
C ALA A 119 2.66 -3.66 -13.43
N ALA A 120 3.17 -3.18 -14.57
CA ALA A 120 3.75 -4.03 -15.61
C ALA A 120 4.99 -4.80 -15.13
N GLN A 121 5.87 -4.16 -14.35
CA GLN A 121 7.03 -4.82 -13.75
C GLN A 121 6.61 -5.82 -12.67
N LEU A 122 5.64 -5.46 -11.83
CA LEU A 122 5.13 -6.34 -10.77
C LEU A 122 4.51 -7.61 -11.35
N LEU A 123 3.82 -7.55 -12.50
CA LEU A 123 3.29 -8.72 -13.19
C LEU A 123 4.37 -9.72 -13.64
N THR A 124 5.63 -9.29 -13.74
CA THR A 124 6.77 -10.17 -14.06
C THR A 124 7.45 -10.75 -12.82
N HIS A 125 7.03 -10.34 -11.62
CA HIS A 125 7.66 -10.76 -10.38
C HIS A 125 7.32 -12.22 -10.05
N PRO A 126 8.28 -13.06 -9.58
CA PRO A 126 8.06 -14.49 -9.27
C PRO A 126 6.85 -14.78 -8.38
N PHE A 127 6.54 -13.87 -7.45
CA PHE A 127 5.37 -13.95 -6.57
C PHE A 127 4.03 -14.08 -7.32
N VAL A 128 3.87 -13.43 -8.48
CA VAL A 128 2.64 -13.44 -9.27
C VAL A 128 2.79 -14.15 -10.62
N SER A 129 4.02 -14.30 -11.11
CA SER A 129 4.34 -14.95 -12.38
C SER A 129 4.49 -16.47 -12.26
N THR A 130 4.40 -17.03 -11.05
CA THR A 130 4.37 -18.48 -10.84
C THR A 130 3.01 -19.02 -11.26
N ASP A 131 3.04 -19.91 -12.24
CA ASP A 131 1.86 -20.60 -12.75
C ASP A 131 1.20 -21.37 -11.58
N PRO A 132 -0.10 -21.18 -11.28
CA PRO A 132 -0.79 -21.88 -10.19
C PRO A 132 -0.82 -23.41 -10.36
N SER A 133 -0.29 -23.93 -11.47
CA SER A 133 -0.14 -25.35 -11.78
C SER A 133 1.07 -26.04 -11.12
N GLN A 134 1.99 -25.34 -10.43
CA GLN A 134 3.22 -25.94 -9.87
C GLN A 134 3.30 -26.08 -8.34
N SER A 135 2.20 -25.90 -7.60
CA SER A 135 2.18 -26.07 -6.12
C SER A 135 1.36 -27.28 -5.66
N VAL A 136 1.41 -28.38 -6.43
CA VAL A 136 1.02 -29.72 -5.97
C VAL A 136 2.02 -30.73 -6.52
N SER A 137 2.97 -31.12 -5.69
CA SER A 137 3.81 -32.32 -5.84
C SER A 137 4.09 -32.86 -4.46
#